data_AF-A0A101WFV7-F1
#
_entry.id   AF-A0A101WFV7-F1
#
_cell.length_a   1.000
_cell.length_b   1.000
_cell.length_c   1.000
_cell.angle_alpha   90.00
_cell.angle_beta   90.00
_cell.angle_gamma   90.00
#
_symmetry.space_group_name_H-M   'P 1'
#
loop_
_entity.id
_entity.type
_entity.pdbx_description
1 polymer ?
#
loop_
_entity_poly.entity_id
_entity_poly.type
_entity_poly.pdbx_seq_one_letter_code
_entity_poly.pdbx_strand_id
1 'polypeptide(L)' 'MDINNLLIEIAVCRCQMNKFSKGKRPTDPDVIKLSQGLDISIYKYVEALRQQNFEMSERDQQ' A
#
# COMPACT_ATOMS: atom_id res chain seq x y z
N MET A 1 -12.04 -6.72 -1.05
CA MET A 1 -10.85 -6.92 -0.19
C MET A 1 -10.97 -5.93 0.94
N ASP A 2 -10.89 -6.36 2.21
CA ASP A 2 -11.02 -5.43 3.36
C ASP A 2 -9.85 -4.43 3.35
N ILE A 3 -10.15 -3.15 3.51
CA ILE A 3 -9.17 -2.05 3.61
C ILE A 3 -8.18 -2.31 4.74
N ASN A 4 -8.61 -2.93 5.84
CA ASN A 4 -7.72 -3.31 6.93
C ASN A 4 -6.71 -4.39 6.51
N ASN A 5 -7.12 -5.33 5.66
CA ASN A 5 -6.20 -6.34 5.13
C ASN A 5 -5.16 -5.71 4.20
N LEU A 6 -5.54 -4.72 3.39
CA LEU A 6 -4.60 -3.96 2.56
C LEU A 6 -3.55 -3.22 3.42
N LEU A 7 -3.96 -2.63 4.54
CA LEU A 7 -3.02 -1.99 5.48
C LEU A 7 -2.02 -2.98 6.08
N ILE A 8 -2.50 -4.17 6.49
CA ILE A 8 -1.65 -5.23 7.03
C ILE A 8 -0.63 -5.69 5.98
N GLU A 9 -1.07 -5.94 4.75
CA GLU A 9 -0.19 -6.34 3.64
C GLU A 9 0.87 -5.27 3.34
N ILE A 10 0.49 -3.99 3.30
CA ILE A 10 1.43 -2.87 3.15
C ILE A 10 2.46 -2.86 4.28
N ALA A 11 2.02 -3.04 5.53
CA ALA A 11 2.92 -3.05 6.69
C ALA A 11 3.92 -4.22 6.64
N VAL A 12 3.46 -5.42 6.25
CA VAL A 12 4.31 -6.59 6.06
C VAL A 12 5.33 -6.35 4.95
N CYS A 13 4.89 -5.85 3.79
CA CYS A 13 5.77 -5.51 2.66
C CYS A 13 6.83 -4.48 3.07
N ARG A 14 6.47 -3.42 3.80
CA ARG A 14 7.44 -2.43 4.33
C ARG A 14 8.47 -3.07 5.25
N CYS A 15 8.05 -3.96 6.14
CA CYS A 15 8.97 -4.67 7.02
C CYS A 15 9.94 -5.58 6.25
N GLN A 16 9.45 -6.31 5.26
CA GLN A 16 10.27 -7.17 4.40
C GLN A 16 11.25 -6.34 3.56
N MET A 17 10.79 -5.23 2.98
CA MET A 17 11.63 -4.31 2.24
C MET A 17 12.77 -3.76 3.10
N ASN A 18 12.48 -3.27 4.31
CA ASN A 18 13.51 -2.74 5.22
C ASN A 18 14.58 -3.79 5.58
N LYS A 19 14.17 -5.06 5.73
CA LYS A 19 15.11 -6.17 5.97
C LYS A 19 15.96 -6.44 4.73
N PHE A 20 15.34 -6.47 3.56
CA PHE A 20 16.00 -6.80 2.29
C PHE A 20 16.90 -5.67 1.77
N SER A 21 16.50 -4.41 1.93
CA SER A 21 17.23 -3.24 1.46
C SER A 21 18.38 -2.85 2.39
N LYS A 22 18.50 -3.49 3.56
CA LYS A 22 19.56 -3.22 4.52
C LYS A 22 20.93 -3.50 3.89
N GLY A 23 21.74 -2.45 3.75
CA GLY A 23 23.07 -2.54 3.12
C GLY A 23 23.05 -2.46 1.59
N LYS A 24 21.87 -2.35 0.97
CA LYS A 24 21.73 -2.10 -0.47
C LYS A 24 21.57 -0.61 -0.75
N ARG A 25 21.98 -0.19 -1.95
CA ARG A 25 21.73 1.18 -2.41
C ARG A 25 20.26 1.32 -2.84
N PRO A 26 19.65 2.52 -2.71
CA PRO A 26 18.31 2.76 -3.25
C PRO A 26 18.20 2.52 -4.76
N THR A 27 19.31 2.65 -5.48
CA THR A 27 19.40 2.40 -6.93
C THR A 27 19.58 0.93 -7.30
N ASP A 28 19.67 0.04 -6.31
CA ASP A 28 19.72 -1.41 -6.54
C ASP A 28 18.43 -1.85 -7.26
N PRO A 29 18.51 -2.55 -8.41
CA PRO A 29 17.32 -2.90 -9.19
C PRO A 29 16.26 -3.67 -8.40
N ASP A 30 16.67 -4.52 -7.45
CA ASP A 30 15.73 -5.27 -6.61
C ASP A 30 15.03 -4.34 -5.62
N VAL A 31 15.76 -3.38 -5.04
CA VAL A 31 15.18 -2.37 -4.13
C VAL A 31 14.19 -1.48 -4.88
N ILE A 32 14.50 -1.07 -6.12
CA ILE A 32 13.60 -0.30 -6.97
C ILE A 32 12.32 -1.11 -7.25
N LYS A 33 12.46 -2.36 -7.68
CA LYS A 33 11.30 -3.22 -8.01
C LYS A 33 10.40 -3.45 -6.80
N LEU A 34 11.00 -3.66 -5.63
CA LEU A 34 10.25 -3.78 -4.38
C LEU A 34 9.53 -2.47 -4.01
N SER A 35 10.19 -1.32 -4.17
CA SER A 35 9.58 -0.01 -3.94
C SER A 35 8.38 0.22 -4.85
N GLN A 36 8.52 -0.06 -6.14
CA GLN A 36 7.41 0.05 -7.10
C GLN A 36 6.24 -0.87 -6.72
N GLY A 37 6.51 -2.10 -6.27
CA GLY A 37 5.48 -3.00 -5.78
C GLY A 37 4.73 -2.46 -4.57
N LEU A 38 5.45 -1.86 -3.61
CA LEU A 38 4.87 -1.22 -2.44
C LEU A 38 4.01 0.00 -2.82
N ASP A 39 4.49 0.83 -3.75
CA ASP A 39 3.77 2.00 -4.23
C ASP A 39 2.43 1.61 -4.88
N ILE A 40 2.41 0.51 -5.65
CA ILE A 40 1.17 -0.04 -6.22
C ILE A 40 0.20 -0.49 -5.12
N SER A 41 0.69 -1.15 -4.07
CA SER A 41 -0.18 -1.56 -2.95
C SER A 41 -0.75 -0.36 -2.19
N ILE A 42 0.06 0.68 -1.96
CA ILE A 42 -0.40 1.93 -1.35
C ILE A 42 -1.46 2.60 -2.24
N TYR A 43 -1.25 2.65 -3.55
CA TYR A 43 -2.22 3.21 -4.49
C TYR A 43 -3.58 2.49 -4.39
N LYS A 44 -3.58 1.14 -4.41
CA LYS A 44 -4.80 0.34 -4.26
C LYS A 44 -5.52 0.61 -2.94
N TYR A 45 -4.76 0.75 -1.84
CA TYR A 45 -5.34 1.13 -0.55
C TYR A 45 -6.00 2.50 -0.60
N VAL A 46 -5.33 3.51 -1.17
CA VAL A 46 -5.90 4.87 -1.29
C VAL A 46 -7.15 4.87 -2.17
N GLU A 47 -7.16 4.11 -3.25
CA GLU A 47 -8.33 3.96 -4.12
C GLU A 47 -9.51 3.33 -3.39
N ALA A 48 -9.27 2.22 -2.68
CA ALA A 48 -10.28 1.55 -1.86
C ALA A 48 -10.84 2.47 -0.76
N LEU A 49 -9.97 3.24 -0.10
CA LEU A 49 -10.37 4.21 0.92
C LEU A 49 -11.25 5.34 0.34
N ARG A 50 -10.91 5.83 -0.87
CA ARG A 50 -11.73 6.83 -1.57
C ARG A 50 -13.12 6.29 -1.91
N GLN A 51 -13.20 5.06 -2.40
CA GLN A 51 -14.48 4.40 -2.72
C GLN A 51 -15.34 4.23 -1.46
N GLN A 52 -14.76 3.76 -0.36
CA GLN A 52 -15.48 3.61 0.91
C GLN A 52 -16.01 4.96 1.44
N ASN A 53 -15.23 6.03 1.33
CA ASN A 53 -15.66 7.36 1.76
C ASN A 53 -16.78 7.92 0.86
N PHE A 54 -16.75 7.64 -0.44
CA PHE A 54 -17.80 8.02 -1.37
C PHE A 54 -19.12 7.30 -1.03
N GLU A 55 -19.08 5.99 -0.80
CA GLU A 55 -20.24 5.18 -0.39
C GLU A 55 -20.81 5.57 0.98
N MET A 56 -20.00 6.09 1.90
CA MET A 56 -20.49 6.68 3.16
C MET A 56 -21.19 8.02 2.90
N SER A 57 -20.60 8.89 2.07
CA SER A 57 -21.17 10.20 1.76
C SER A 57 -22.52 10.12 1.04
N GLU A 58 -22.77 9.09 0.23
CA GLU A 58 -24.07 8.89 -0.44
C GLU A 58 -25.15 8.38 0.52
N ARG A 59 -24.78 7.65 1.57
CA ARG A 59 -25.73 7.14 2.58
C ARG A 59 -26.24 8.22 3.54
N ASP A 60 -25.45 9.25 3.78
CA ASP A 60 -25.85 10.39 4.63
C ASP A 60 -26.77 11.40 3.90
N GLN A 61 -27.01 11.21 2.59
CA GLN A 61 -27.86 12.08 1.76
C GLN A 61 -29.25 11.50 1.43
N GLN A 62 -29.61 10.32 1.96
CA GLN A 62 -30.93 9.67 1.83
C GLN A 62 -31.69 9.66 3.16
#